data_AF-A0A942E4M7-F1
#
_entry.id   AF-A0A942E4M7-F1
#
_cell.length_a   1.000
_cell.length_b   1.000
_cell.length_c   1.000
_cell.angle_alpha   90.00
_cell.angle_beta   90.00
_cell.angle_gamma   90.00
#
_symmetry.space_group_name_H-M   'P 1'
#
loop_
_entity.id
_entity.type
_entity.pdbx_description
1 polymer ?
#
loop_
_entity_poly.entity_id
_entity_poly.type
_entity_poly.pdbx_seq_one_letter_code
_entity_poly.pdbx_strand_id
1 'polypeptide(L)'
;MRQTWRWFGPKDLCSIDDITQVGAEGVVSALHHVPNGVVWTPEEIAKRHSEIATRKDGTASGLTWDVVESLPVSEDIKKQKNDWRGHIENYKVSMQNLAASGVEVICYNFMPVLDWTRTDLRWNVPNGGSCMRFDINDFAAFDIHILERDGAGADYTNAIADEAGRRAAALDEAGKKQLARNVTMGLPGSTESMTLDDVRAHLAEYAGISRERLQANFVDFLEAVVPMAEDLGLRLCCHPDDPPFSLLGLPRVMSTEADYSYIMDAVESPANGMTLCSGSLGARPDNDLPGMMERLGDKVHFLHLRNVKRDNSEVVGSFFEAEHLGGDTDMVALIAAVVREEARRKAAGRKDHSIPMRPDHGQDILDDLGRRSQPGYPTIGRMKGLAELRGVMKALEYQQATS
;
A
#
# COMPACT_ATOMS: atom_id res chain seq x y z
N MET A 1 18.50 2.68 7.16
CA MET A 1 17.24 2.02 6.76
C MET A 1 17.43 0.52 6.68
N ARG A 2 16.44 -0.24 7.15
CA ARG A 2 16.41 -1.71 7.03
C ARG A 2 15.68 -2.11 5.74
N GLN A 3 16.34 -2.83 4.85
CA GLN A 3 15.81 -3.15 3.51
C GLN A 3 14.97 -4.41 3.56
N THR A 4 13.67 -4.29 3.31
CA THR A 4 12.72 -5.39 3.37
C THR A 4 12.06 -5.65 2.01
N TRP A 5 11.47 -6.84 1.88
CA TRP A 5 10.82 -7.27 0.64
C TRP A 5 9.46 -7.90 0.90
N ARG A 6 8.43 -7.49 0.15
CA ARG A 6 7.11 -8.10 0.27
C ARG A 6 7.08 -9.48 -0.40
N TRP A 7 6.66 -10.48 0.37
CA TRP A 7 6.49 -11.87 -0.05
C TRP A 7 5.09 -12.37 0.33
N PHE A 8 4.34 -12.88 -0.65
CA PHE A 8 2.93 -13.29 -0.46
C PHE A 8 2.76 -14.69 0.14
N GLY A 9 3.86 -15.40 0.42
CA GLY A 9 3.82 -16.76 0.94
C GLY A 9 4.18 -17.80 -0.12
N PRO A 10 3.98 -19.10 0.15
CA PRO A 10 4.49 -20.20 -0.68
C PRO A 10 4.03 -20.24 -2.14
N LYS A 11 2.97 -19.50 -2.48
CA LYS A 11 2.43 -19.39 -3.85
C LYS A 11 3.04 -18.22 -4.65
N ASP A 12 3.83 -17.36 -4.01
CA ASP A 12 4.52 -16.27 -4.69
C ASP A 12 5.53 -16.83 -5.70
N LEU A 13 5.58 -16.25 -6.90
CA LEU A 13 6.57 -16.62 -7.91
C LEU A 13 7.98 -16.15 -7.52
N CYS A 14 8.07 -15.09 -6.70
CA CYS A 14 9.30 -14.69 -6.04
C CYS A 14 9.54 -15.60 -4.84
N SER A 15 10.65 -16.34 -4.85
CA SER A 15 11.01 -17.26 -3.77
C SER A 15 11.89 -16.61 -2.72
N ILE A 16 11.96 -17.22 -1.52
CA ILE A 16 12.87 -16.81 -0.44
C ILE A 16 14.33 -16.76 -0.90
N ASP A 17 14.73 -17.70 -1.76
CA ASP A 17 16.05 -17.69 -2.41
C ASP A 17 16.29 -16.43 -3.24
N ASP A 18 15.29 -15.99 -4.01
CA ASP A 18 15.38 -14.75 -4.79
C ASP A 18 15.51 -13.54 -3.85
N ILE A 19 14.71 -13.49 -2.78
CA ILE A 19 14.74 -12.41 -1.78
C ILE A 19 16.13 -12.29 -1.12
N THR A 20 16.76 -13.43 -0.84
CA THR A 20 18.13 -13.47 -0.32
C THR A 20 19.12 -12.90 -1.34
N GLN A 21 18.97 -13.24 -2.63
CA GLN A 21 19.86 -12.80 -3.70
C GLN A 21 19.73 -11.33 -4.06
N VAL A 22 18.54 -10.73 -3.97
CA VAL A 22 18.34 -9.28 -4.20
C VAL A 22 18.93 -8.42 -3.06
N GLY A 23 19.35 -9.06 -1.97
CA GLY A 23 19.98 -8.42 -0.82
C GLY A 23 19.00 -7.71 0.11
N ALA A 24 17.76 -8.20 0.22
CA ALA A 24 16.89 -7.78 1.30
C ALA A 24 17.35 -8.41 2.63
N GLU A 25 17.18 -7.67 3.72
CA GLU A 25 17.59 -8.05 5.09
C GLU A 25 16.44 -8.64 5.90
N GLY A 26 15.21 -8.52 5.41
CA GLY A 26 14.01 -9.06 6.02
C GLY A 26 12.81 -9.03 5.09
N VAL A 27 11.71 -9.60 5.57
CA VAL A 27 10.52 -9.86 4.79
C VAL A 27 9.33 -9.08 5.36
N VAL A 28 8.54 -8.53 4.44
CA VAL A 28 7.20 -8.02 4.68
C VAL A 28 6.21 -9.09 4.21
N SER A 29 5.27 -9.51 5.06
CA SER A 29 4.34 -10.58 4.71
C SER A 29 3.02 -10.49 5.47
N ALA A 30 2.04 -11.31 5.09
CA ALA A 30 0.73 -11.43 5.74
C ALA A 30 0.08 -12.80 5.51
N LEU A 31 -0.82 -13.22 6.40
CA LEU A 31 -1.53 -14.49 6.27
C LEU A 31 -2.74 -14.36 5.34
N HIS A 32 -2.48 -14.24 4.03
CA HIS A 32 -3.51 -13.99 3.00
C HIS A 32 -4.61 -15.06 2.88
N HIS A 33 -4.38 -16.26 3.43
CA HIS A 33 -5.37 -17.34 3.46
C HIS A 33 -6.33 -17.25 4.66
N VAL A 34 -6.04 -16.39 5.64
CA VAL A 34 -6.93 -16.14 6.79
C VAL A 34 -7.95 -15.07 6.40
N PRO A 35 -9.27 -15.34 6.50
CA PRO A 35 -10.28 -14.35 6.16
C PRO A 35 -10.20 -13.08 7.01
N ASN A 36 -10.63 -11.95 6.45
CA ASN A 36 -10.69 -10.67 7.17
C ASN A 36 -11.59 -10.78 8.41
N GLY A 37 -11.15 -10.19 9.53
CA GLY A 37 -11.88 -10.24 10.80
C GLY A 37 -11.69 -11.53 11.60
N VAL A 38 -10.99 -12.53 11.06
CA VAL A 38 -10.64 -13.78 11.77
C VAL A 38 -9.28 -13.66 12.45
N VAL A 39 -9.16 -14.24 13.64
CA VAL A 39 -7.91 -14.25 14.43
C VAL A 39 -6.78 -14.93 13.67
N TRP A 40 -5.61 -14.29 13.63
CA TRP A 40 -4.37 -14.92 13.23
C TRP A 40 -3.82 -15.74 14.40
N THR A 41 -3.82 -17.07 14.28
CA THR A 41 -3.40 -17.95 15.37
C THR A 41 -1.88 -18.04 15.48
N PRO A 42 -1.32 -18.34 16.67
CA PRO A 42 0.11 -18.52 16.85
C PRO A 42 0.71 -19.58 15.91
N GLU A 43 -0.03 -20.64 15.61
CA GLU A 43 0.42 -21.73 14.74
C GLU A 43 0.64 -21.25 13.29
N GLU A 44 -0.30 -20.47 12.74
CA GLU A 44 -0.17 -19.93 11.39
C GLU A 44 0.92 -18.86 11.30
N ILE A 45 1.08 -18.05 12.35
CA ILE A 45 2.19 -17.08 12.45
C ILE A 45 3.54 -17.82 12.50
N ALA A 46 3.68 -18.85 13.33
CA ALA A 46 4.89 -19.66 13.45
C ALA A 46 5.23 -20.40 12.13
N LYS A 47 4.21 -20.87 11.42
CA LYS A 47 4.37 -21.46 10.09
C LYS A 47 4.94 -20.45 9.11
N ARG A 48 4.42 -19.21 9.06
CA ARG A 48 4.96 -18.16 8.19
C ARG A 48 6.40 -17.80 8.54
N HIS A 49 6.74 -17.69 9.82
CA HIS A 49 8.14 -17.51 10.25
C HIS A 49 9.04 -18.64 9.72
N SER A 50 8.60 -19.89 9.84
CA SER A 50 9.36 -21.07 9.37
C SER A 50 9.56 -21.06 7.84
N GLU A 51 8.52 -20.69 7.10
CA GLU A 51 8.57 -20.53 5.64
C GLU A 51 9.57 -19.44 5.22
N ILE A 52 9.60 -18.30 5.92
CA ILE A 52 10.53 -17.20 5.64
C ILE A 52 11.97 -17.58 6.01
N ALA A 53 12.17 -18.31 7.11
CA ALA A 53 13.47 -18.68 7.64
C ALA A 53 14.18 -19.79 6.83
N THR A 54 13.52 -20.41 5.85
CA THR A 54 14.01 -21.62 5.16
C THR A 54 14.06 -21.43 3.65
N ARG A 55 15.19 -21.76 3.03
CA ARG A 55 15.37 -21.79 1.57
C ARG A 55 14.83 -23.09 0.97
N LYS A 56 14.68 -23.15 -0.36
CA LYS A 56 14.19 -24.34 -1.07
C LYS A 56 14.99 -25.62 -0.80
N ASP A 57 16.29 -25.49 -0.54
CA ASP A 57 17.19 -26.62 -0.22
C ASP A 57 17.15 -27.06 1.25
N GLY A 58 16.31 -26.43 2.09
CA GLY A 58 16.16 -26.71 3.51
C GLY A 58 17.17 -26.00 4.42
N THR A 59 18.07 -25.19 3.86
CA THR A 59 19.01 -24.39 4.65
C THR A 59 18.37 -23.09 5.14
N ALA A 60 18.95 -22.48 6.19
CA ALA A 60 18.47 -21.21 6.71
C ALA A 60 18.62 -20.08 5.67
N SER A 61 17.56 -19.27 5.50
CA SER A 61 17.59 -18.08 4.63
C SER A 61 18.32 -16.90 5.27
N GLY A 62 18.33 -16.83 6.61
CA GLY A 62 18.80 -15.67 7.37
C GLY A 62 17.83 -14.48 7.37
N LEU A 63 16.67 -14.60 6.73
CA LEU A 63 15.63 -13.58 6.70
C LEU A 63 14.69 -13.71 7.91
N THR A 64 14.18 -12.58 8.38
CA THR A 64 13.17 -12.48 9.43
C THR A 64 11.89 -11.85 8.90
N TRP A 65 10.75 -12.13 9.55
CA TRP A 65 9.50 -11.43 9.27
C TRP A 65 9.45 -10.13 10.07
N ASP A 66 9.76 -9.01 9.42
CA ASP A 66 9.95 -7.74 10.10
C ASP A 66 8.68 -6.88 10.18
N VAL A 67 7.87 -6.95 9.12
CA VAL A 67 6.68 -6.10 8.97
C VAL A 67 5.51 -6.94 8.50
N VAL A 68 4.36 -6.76 9.14
CA VAL A 68 3.08 -7.31 8.66
C VAL A 68 2.49 -6.36 7.62
N GLU A 69 2.19 -6.83 6.41
CA GLU A 69 1.48 -6.04 5.39
C GLU A 69 0.47 -6.89 4.59
N SER A 70 -0.80 -6.93 5.00
CA SER A 70 -1.40 -6.23 6.15
C SER A 70 -2.07 -7.17 7.14
N LEU A 71 -2.28 -6.68 8.36
CA LEU A 71 -3.33 -7.19 9.22
C LEU A 71 -4.61 -6.44 8.84
N PRO A 72 -5.55 -7.07 8.11
CA PRO A 72 -6.62 -6.37 7.43
C PRO A 72 -7.65 -5.82 8.41
N VAL A 73 -7.99 -4.54 8.27
CA VAL A 73 -9.16 -3.95 8.93
C VAL A 73 -10.39 -4.35 8.12
N SER A 74 -11.30 -5.10 8.74
CA SER A 74 -12.50 -5.58 8.03
C SER A 74 -13.43 -4.43 7.60
N GLU A 75 -14.19 -4.65 6.51
CA GLU A 75 -15.19 -3.68 6.05
C GLU A 75 -16.23 -3.36 7.15
N ASP A 76 -16.59 -4.34 7.97
CA ASP A 76 -17.53 -4.14 9.08
C ASP A 76 -17.02 -3.12 10.10
N ILE A 77 -15.70 -3.11 10.39
CA ILE A 77 -15.06 -2.06 11.20
C ILE A 77 -15.15 -0.71 10.51
N LYS A 78 -14.76 -0.63 9.23
CA LYS A 78 -14.76 0.64 8.47
C LYS A 78 -16.15 1.27 8.40
N LYS A 79 -17.20 0.45 8.25
CA LYS A 79 -18.61 0.89 8.22
C LYS A 79 -19.25 1.04 9.60
N GLN A 80 -18.68 0.44 10.64
CA GLN A 80 -19.32 0.17 11.93
C GLN A 80 -20.71 -0.49 11.81
N LYS A 81 -20.81 -1.51 10.96
CA LYS A 81 -22.02 -2.32 10.73
C LYS A 81 -21.74 -3.78 11.09
N ASN A 82 -22.80 -4.58 11.26
CA ASN A 82 -22.69 -6.01 11.62
C ASN A 82 -21.87 -6.22 12.90
N ASP A 83 -21.04 -7.28 12.97
CA ASP A 83 -20.23 -7.63 14.14
C ASP A 83 -18.85 -6.93 14.14
N TRP A 84 -18.84 -5.63 13.90
CA TRP A 84 -17.60 -4.85 13.88
C TRP A 84 -16.86 -4.86 15.22
N ARG A 85 -17.58 -4.98 16.34
CA ARG A 85 -16.97 -5.06 17.68
C ARG A 85 -16.26 -6.40 17.89
N GLY A 86 -16.86 -7.52 17.48
CA GLY A 86 -16.18 -8.81 17.48
C GLY A 86 -14.92 -8.81 16.63
N HIS A 87 -14.96 -8.16 15.46
CA HIS A 87 -13.78 -8.02 14.60
C HIS A 87 -12.66 -7.17 15.25
N ILE A 88 -12.99 -6.13 16.02
CA ILE A 88 -11.98 -5.36 16.80
C ILE A 88 -11.30 -6.28 17.84
N GLU A 89 -12.07 -7.09 18.56
CA GLU A 89 -11.50 -8.03 19.54
C GLU A 89 -10.61 -9.08 18.85
N ASN A 90 -11.01 -9.60 17.70
CA ASN A 90 -10.18 -10.50 16.91
C ASN A 90 -8.89 -9.83 16.40
N TYR A 91 -8.96 -8.54 16.04
CA TYR A 91 -7.81 -7.75 15.62
C TYR A 91 -6.80 -7.62 16.78
N LYS A 92 -7.28 -7.31 17.99
CA LYS A 92 -6.48 -7.25 19.22
C LYS A 92 -5.77 -8.58 19.54
N VAL A 93 -6.48 -9.70 19.46
CA VAL A 93 -5.89 -11.03 19.67
C VAL A 93 -4.80 -11.31 18.63
N SER A 94 -5.04 -10.94 17.37
CA SER A 94 -4.04 -11.09 16.30
C SER A 94 -2.79 -10.25 16.57
N MET A 95 -2.95 -9.01 17.05
CA MET A 95 -1.83 -8.15 17.47
C MET A 95 -1.03 -8.78 18.62
N GLN A 96 -1.69 -9.32 19.64
CA GLN A 96 -1.04 -10.01 20.75
C GLN A 96 -0.21 -11.20 20.26
N ASN A 97 -0.76 -12.02 19.36
CA ASN A 97 -0.06 -13.18 18.81
C ASN A 97 1.14 -12.76 17.94
N LEU A 98 1.00 -11.69 17.15
CA LEU A 98 2.09 -11.13 16.35
C LEU A 98 3.21 -10.58 17.23
N ALA A 99 2.88 -9.78 18.25
CA ALA A 99 3.84 -9.25 19.21
C ALA A 99 4.59 -10.38 19.94
N ALA A 100 3.87 -11.42 20.38
CA ALA A 100 4.46 -12.60 21.02
C ALA A 100 5.42 -13.38 20.11
N SER A 101 5.26 -13.25 18.78
CA SER A 101 6.17 -13.85 17.78
C SER A 101 7.40 -12.99 17.46
N GLY A 102 7.49 -11.78 18.02
CA GLY A 102 8.60 -10.84 17.80
C GLY A 102 8.40 -9.84 16.66
N VAL A 103 7.21 -9.78 16.06
CA VAL A 103 6.87 -8.72 15.11
C VAL A 103 6.64 -7.42 15.86
N GLU A 104 7.20 -6.31 15.36
CA GLU A 104 7.08 -4.99 15.97
C GLU A 104 6.30 -3.97 15.12
N VAL A 105 6.14 -4.21 13.81
CA VAL A 105 5.53 -3.24 12.89
C VAL A 105 4.38 -3.87 12.12
N ILE A 106 3.21 -3.24 12.18
CA ILE A 106 2.00 -3.70 11.50
C ILE A 106 1.48 -2.60 10.57
N CYS A 107 1.65 -2.83 9.27
CA CYS A 107 1.04 -2.01 8.22
C CYS A 107 -0.40 -2.44 7.98
N TYR A 108 -1.30 -1.47 7.85
CA TYR A 108 -2.72 -1.66 7.54
C TYR A 108 -3.22 -0.49 6.69
N ASN A 109 -4.47 -0.50 6.25
CA ASN A 109 -5.11 0.64 5.61
C ASN A 109 -6.56 0.76 6.08
N PHE A 110 -7.18 1.90 5.78
CA PHE A 110 -8.60 2.16 6.05
C PHE A 110 -9.38 2.53 4.77
N MET A 111 -8.91 2.05 3.60
CA MET A 111 -9.54 2.31 2.30
C MET A 111 -10.88 1.56 2.21
N PRO A 112 -12.01 2.20 1.90
CA PRO A 112 -13.30 1.53 1.80
C PRO A 112 -13.44 0.79 0.47
N VAL A 113 -13.95 -0.45 0.50
CA VAL A 113 -14.25 -1.31 -0.65
C VAL A 113 -13.07 -1.66 -1.55
N LEU A 114 -12.34 -0.69 -2.10
CA LEU A 114 -11.17 -0.88 -2.96
C LEU A 114 -9.91 -0.49 -2.18
N ASP A 115 -8.94 -1.40 -2.07
CA ASP A 115 -7.58 -1.08 -1.64
C ASP A 115 -6.89 -0.23 -2.73
N TRP A 116 -5.95 -0.79 -3.48
CA TRP A 116 -5.24 -0.08 -4.54
C TRP A 116 -6.00 -0.18 -5.86
N THR A 117 -5.99 0.87 -6.70
CA THR A 117 -6.75 0.86 -7.97
C THR A 117 -5.89 1.25 -9.17
N ARG A 118 -5.97 0.46 -10.25
CA ARG A 118 -5.32 0.67 -11.55
C ARG A 118 -6.28 0.28 -12.67
N THR A 119 -6.16 0.89 -13.84
CA THR A 119 -7.00 0.59 -15.02
C THR A 119 -6.29 -0.29 -16.03
N ASP A 120 -4.96 -0.28 -16.04
CA ASP A 120 -4.11 -1.19 -16.82
C ASP A 120 -3.02 -1.76 -15.92
N LEU A 121 -2.87 -3.08 -15.94
CA LEU A 121 -1.94 -3.82 -15.09
C LEU A 121 -0.62 -4.18 -15.82
N ARG A 122 -0.57 -3.94 -17.14
CA ARG A 122 0.55 -4.28 -18.04
C ARG A 122 0.69 -3.22 -19.13
N TRP A 123 0.63 -1.95 -18.74
CA TRP A 123 0.79 -0.81 -19.64
C TRP A 123 2.24 -0.75 -20.14
N ASN A 124 2.42 -0.70 -21.47
CA ASN A 124 3.75 -0.72 -22.07
C ASN A 124 4.49 0.59 -21.85
N VAL A 125 5.75 0.51 -21.44
CA VAL A 125 6.66 1.66 -21.30
C VAL A 125 7.66 1.71 -22.47
N PRO A 126 8.24 2.89 -22.79
CA PRO A 126 9.06 3.07 -24.00
C PRO A 126 10.30 2.17 -24.11
N ASN A 127 10.82 1.66 -22.98
CA ASN A 127 11.97 0.76 -22.95
C ASN A 127 11.61 -0.71 -23.28
N GLY A 128 10.34 -1.01 -23.59
CA GLY A 128 9.84 -2.34 -23.92
C GLY A 128 9.39 -3.17 -22.71
N GLY A 129 9.49 -2.64 -21.50
CA GLY A 129 8.89 -3.22 -20.30
C GLY A 129 7.38 -2.93 -20.21
N SER A 130 6.77 -3.33 -19.09
CA SER A 130 5.40 -2.93 -18.75
C SER A 130 5.26 -2.57 -17.27
N CYS A 131 4.24 -1.78 -16.93
CA CYS A 131 3.97 -1.33 -15.57
C CYS A 131 2.47 -1.25 -15.31
N MET A 132 2.07 -0.95 -14.07
CA MET A 132 0.68 -0.60 -13.80
C MET A 132 0.43 0.88 -14.12
N ARG A 133 -0.79 1.19 -14.55
CA ARG A 133 -1.27 2.54 -14.85
C ARG A 133 -2.68 2.74 -14.31
N PHE A 134 -2.93 3.92 -13.79
CA PHE A 134 -4.26 4.45 -13.54
C PHE A 134 -4.53 5.54 -14.58
N ASP A 135 -5.54 5.34 -15.41
CA ASP A 135 -6.02 6.36 -16.36
C ASP A 135 -7.41 6.82 -15.92
N ILE A 136 -7.55 8.11 -15.62
CA ILE A 136 -8.80 8.65 -15.08
C ILE A 136 -9.97 8.53 -16.07
N ASN A 137 -9.69 8.56 -17.39
CA ASN A 137 -10.74 8.42 -18.40
C ASN A 137 -11.19 6.97 -18.55
N ASP A 138 -10.27 6.01 -18.44
CA ASP A 138 -10.63 4.58 -18.41
C ASP A 138 -11.39 4.25 -17.11
N PHE A 139 -10.98 4.85 -16.00
CA PHE A 139 -11.68 4.68 -14.73
C PHE A 139 -13.10 5.25 -14.79
N ALA A 140 -13.27 6.45 -15.35
CA ALA A 140 -14.59 7.04 -15.58
C ALA A 140 -15.42 6.23 -16.59
N ALA A 141 -14.80 5.64 -17.62
CA ALA A 141 -15.48 4.75 -18.56
C ALA A 141 -16.01 3.49 -17.84
N PHE A 142 -15.21 2.92 -16.93
CA PHE A 142 -15.67 1.84 -16.07
C PHE A 142 -16.84 2.29 -15.19
N ASP A 143 -16.69 3.37 -14.44
CA ASP A 143 -17.67 3.80 -13.44
C ASP A 143 -19.03 4.19 -14.05
N ILE A 144 -19.00 5.00 -15.13
CA ILE A 144 -20.20 5.54 -15.78
C ILE A 144 -20.87 4.51 -16.70
N HIS A 145 -20.10 3.73 -17.47
CA HIS A 145 -20.63 2.94 -18.60
C HIS A 145 -20.49 1.42 -18.46
N ILE A 146 -19.75 0.90 -17.49
CA ILE A 146 -19.59 -0.55 -17.27
C ILE A 146 -20.22 -0.95 -15.93
N LEU A 147 -19.77 -0.29 -14.85
CA LEU A 147 -20.37 -0.40 -13.53
C LEU A 147 -21.73 0.31 -13.49
N GLU A 148 -21.92 1.36 -14.29
CA GLU A 148 -23.18 2.13 -14.34
C GLU A 148 -23.63 2.57 -12.95
N ARG A 149 -22.68 3.08 -12.14
CA ARG A 149 -22.99 3.54 -10.79
C ARG A 149 -23.89 4.77 -10.86
N ASP A 150 -24.95 4.75 -10.05
CA ASP A 150 -25.90 5.84 -10.00
C ASP A 150 -25.21 7.15 -9.58
N GLY A 151 -25.49 8.23 -10.32
CA GLY A 151 -24.87 9.54 -10.12
C GLY A 151 -23.38 9.67 -10.50
N ALA A 152 -22.73 8.63 -11.04
CA ALA A 152 -21.27 8.65 -11.29
C ALA A 152 -20.79 9.80 -12.17
N GLY A 153 -21.60 10.23 -13.14
CA GLY A 153 -21.24 11.33 -14.04
C GLY A 153 -20.97 12.67 -13.33
N ALA A 154 -21.51 12.88 -12.12
CA ALA A 154 -21.30 14.11 -11.36
C ALA A 154 -19.91 14.18 -10.68
N ASP A 155 -19.20 13.05 -10.56
CA ASP A 155 -17.89 12.99 -9.92
C ASP A 155 -16.74 13.38 -10.88
N TYR A 156 -17.05 13.58 -12.16
CA TYR A 156 -16.07 13.87 -13.20
C TYR A 156 -16.36 15.20 -13.89
N THR A 157 -15.31 15.81 -14.47
CA THR A 157 -15.51 16.96 -15.35
C THR A 157 -16.20 16.52 -16.65
N ASN A 158 -16.89 17.45 -17.33
CA ASN A 158 -17.51 17.17 -18.63
C ASN A 158 -16.51 16.59 -19.64
N ALA A 159 -15.27 17.09 -19.66
CA ALA A 159 -14.23 16.59 -20.56
C ALA A 159 -13.86 15.12 -20.29
N ILE A 160 -13.79 14.72 -19.01
CA ILE A 160 -13.51 13.34 -18.62
C ILE A 160 -14.72 12.45 -18.94
N ALA A 161 -15.94 12.90 -18.65
CA ALA A 161 -17.16 12.15 -18.94
C ALA A 161 -17.37 11.92 -20.44
N ASP A 162 -17.10 12.94 -21.27
CA ASP A 162 -17.18 12.83 -22.73
C ASP A 162 -16.12 11.86 -23.30
N GLU A 163 -14.87 11.93 -22.81
CA GLU A 163 -13.81 11.00 -23.18
C GLU A 163 -14.16 9.57 -22.74
N ALA A 164 -14.65 9.40 -21.51
CA ALA A 164 -15.09 8.12 -20.98
C ALA A 164 -16.16 7.47 -21.85
N GLY A 165 -17.16 8.23 -22.29
CA GLY A 165 -18.20 7.76 -23.21
C GLY A 165 -17.62 7.30 -24.55
N ARG A 166 -16.68 8.06 -25.12
CA ARG A 166 -15.99 7.64 -26.35
C ARG A 166 -15.19 6.35 -26.17
N ARG A 167 -14.43 6.23 -25.08
CA ARG A 167 -13.63 5.03 -24.80
C ARG A 167 -14.51 3.81 -24.56
N ALA A 168 -15.56 3.94 -23.75
CA ALA A 168 -16.51 2.88 -23.46
C ALA A 168 -17.21 2.36 -24.74
N ALA A 169 -17.58 3.26 -25.65
CA ALA A 169 -18.20 2.89 -26.94
C ALA A 169 -17.23 2.19 -27.90
N ALA A 170 -15.92 2.43 -27.76
CA ALA A 170 -14.88 1.78 -28.57
C ALA A 170 -14.47 0.40 -28.03
N LEU A 171 -14.74 0.09 -26.76
CA LEU A 171 -14.45 -1.21 -26.16
C LEU A 171 -15.47 -2.26 -26.60
N ASP A 172 -14.97 -3.42 -27.04
CA ASP A 172 -15.79 -4.61 -27.16
C ASP A 172 -16.06 -5.25 -25.78
N GLU A 173 -16.87 -6.31 -25.74
CA GLU A 173 -17.23 -6.97 -24.49
C GLU A 173 -16.03 -7.60 -23.77
N ALA A 174 -15.00 -8.01 -24.51
CA ALA A 174 -13.76 -8.52 -23.90
C ALA A 174 -12.98 -7.38 -23.23
N GLY A 175 -12.86 -6.23 -23.88
CA GLY A 175 -12.24 -5.02 -23.37
C GLY A 175 -12.94 -4.48 -22.12
N LYS A 176 -14.28 -4.43 -22.11
CA LYS A 176 -15.04 -4.02 -20.93
C LYS A 176 -14.80 -4.95 -19.73
N LYS A 177 -14.81 -6.27 -19.96
CA LYS A 177 -14.50 -7.27 -18.92
C LYS A 177 -13.06 -7.16 -18.42
N GLN A 178 -12.12 -6.87 -19.32
CA GLN A 178 -10.72 -6.66 -18.96
C GLN A 178 -10.54 -5.44 -18.06
N LEU A 179 -11.12 -4.31 -18.44
CA LEU A 179 -11.07 -3.08 -17.65
C LEU A 179 -11.74 -3.26 -16.29
N ALA A 180 -12.93 -3.88 -16.26
CA ALA A 180 -13.60 -4.21 -15.00
C ALA A 180 -12.72 -5.06 -14.09
N ARG A 181 -12.11 -6.13 -14.63
CA ARG A 181 -11.20 -7.00 -13.87
C ARG A 181 -9.98 -6.25 -13.35
N ASN A 182 -9.41 -5.34 -14.13
CA ASN A 182 -8.25 -4.54 -13.70
C ASN A 182 -8.62 -3.64 -12.52
N VAL A 183 -9.75 -2.92 -12.61
CA VAL A 183 -10.22 -2.00 -11.56
C VAL A 183 -10.60 -2.75 -10.28
N THR A 184 -11.24 -3.92 -10.40
CA THR A 184 -11.70 -4.70 -9.25
C THR A 184 -10.63 -5.60 -8.63
N MET A 185 -9.42 -5.67 -9.22
CA MET A 185 -8.34 -6.51 -8.70
C MET A 185 -7.87 -6.10 -7.29
N GLY A 186 -8.06 -4.84 -6.93
CA GLY A 186 -7.75 -4.30 -5.60
C GLY A 186 -8.86 -4.44 -4.56
N LEU A 187 -9.94 -5.18 -4.81
CA LEU A 187 -10.95 -5.44 -3.78
C LEU A 187 -10.38 -6.37 -2.67
N PRO A 188 -10.79 -6.24 -1.39
CA PRO A 188 -10.39 -7.12 -0.31
C PRO A 188 -10.81 -8.57 -0.55
N GLY A 189 -9.91 -9.51 -0.27
CA GLY A 189 -10.17 -10.96 -0.37
C GLY A 189 -9.88 -11.55 -1.74
N SER A 190 -10.23 -12.82 -1.95
CA SER A 190 -10.02 -13.52 -3.22
C SER A 190 -10.96 -12.98 -4.31
N THR A 191 -10.52 -11.96 -5.02
CA THR A 191 -11.28 -11.20 -6.03
C THR A 191 -11.58 -11.95 -7.33
N GLU A 192 -11.07 -13.18 -7.49
CA GLU A 192 -11.26 -13.97 -8.71
C GLU A 192 -12.74 -14.30 -9.01
N SER A 193 -13.67 -14.07 -8.07
CA SER A 193 -15.09 -14.42 -8.21
C SER A 193 -16.11 -13.27 -8.10
N MET A 194 -15.71 -12.01 -7.91
CA MET A 194 -16.68 -10.91 -7.71
C MET A 194 -17.30 -10.43 -9.03
N THR A 195 -18.64 -10.35 -9.06
CA THR A 195 -19.40 -9.79 -10.18
C THR A 195 -19.56 -8.27 -10.06
N LEU A 196 -19.95 -7.59 -11.14
CA LEU A 196 -20.27 -6.15 -11.08
C LEU A 196 -21.43 -5.85 -10.12
N ASP A 197 -22.39 -6.77 -9.98
CA ASP A 197 -23.49 -6.62 -9.03
C ASP A 197 -23.01 -6.70 -7.58
N ASP A 198 -22.04 -7.58 -7.30
CA ASP A 198 -21.40 -7.63 -5.98
C ASP A 198 -20.68 -6.31 -5.68
N VAL A 199 -19.97 -5.74 -6.66
CA VAL A 199 -19.33 -4.42 -6.51
C VAL A 199 -20.37 -3.34 -6.18
N ARG A 200 -21.48 -3.28 -6.93
CA ARG A 200 -22.58 -2.33 -6.64
C ARG A 200 -23.16 -2.54 -5.24
N ALA A 201 -23.33 -3.79 -4.81
CA ALA A 201 -23.84 -4.11 -3.49
C ALA A 201 -22.89 -3.61 -2.39
N HIS A 202 -21.59 -3.85 -2.53
CA HIS A 202 -20.60 -3.34 -1.57
C HIS A 202 -20.54 -1.81 -1.55
N LEU A 203 -20.63 -1.13 -2.69
CA LEU A 203 -20.71 0.33 -2.74
C LEU A 203 -21.96 0.85 -2.03
N ALA A 204 -23.10 0.18 -2.21
CA ALA A 204 -24.35 0.55 -1.55
C ALA A 204 -24.28 0.44 -0.03
N GLU A 205 -23.43 -0.44 0.52
CA GLU A 205 -23.22 -0.52 1.97
C GLU A 205 -22.54 0.73 2.56
N TYR A 206 -21.82 1.49 1.74
CA TYR A 206 -21.19 2.76 2.09
C TYR A 206 -22.08 3.97 1.80
N ALA A 207 -23.27 3.78 1.23
CA ALA A 207 -24.24 4.85 1.03
C ALA A 207 -24.55 5.54 2.37
N GLY A 208 -24.38 6.86 2.42
CA GLY A 208 -24.58 7.68 3.61
C GLY A 208 -23.40 7.75 4.58
N ILE A 209 -22.27 7.08 4.30
CA ILE A 209 -21.02 7.26 5.06
C ILE A 209 -20.25 8.42 4.42
N SER A 210 -20.33 9.60 5.04
CA SER A 210 -19.54 10.76 4.62
C SER A 210 -18.05 10.59 4.96
N ARG A 211 -17.21 11.50 4.44
CA ARG A 211 -15.79 11.57 4.81
C ARG A 211 -15.60 11.68 6.32
N GLU A 212 -16.35 12.56 6.96
CA GLU A 212 -16.28 12.84 8.40
C GLU A 212 -16.74 11.62 9.20
N ARG A 213 -17.77 10.91 8.73
CA ARG A 213 -18.19 9.65 9.35
C ARG A 213 -17.11 8.58 9.22
N LEU A 214 -16.49 8.42 8.05
CA LEU A 214 -15.41 7.44 7.87
C LEU A 214 -14.19 7.79 8.73
N GLN A 215 -13.84 9.07 8.83
CA GLN A 215 -12.79 9.55 9.74
C GLN A 215 -13.12 9.25 11.20
N ALA A 216 -14.36 9.51 11.65
CA ALA A 216 -14.78 9.17 13.02
C ALA A 216 -14.72 7.66 13.27
N ASN A 217 -15.19 6.84 12.32
CA ASN A 217 -15.09 5.38 12.43
C ASN A 217 -13.63 4.91 12.51
N PHE A 218 -12.72 5.59 11.80
CA PHE A 218 -11.29 5.30 11.85
C PHE A 218 -10.69 5.66 13.21
N VAL A 219 -11.02 6.84 13.76
CA VAL A 219 -10.61 7.24 15.12
C VAL A 219 -11.11 6.24 16.16
N ASP A 220 -12.38 5.82 16.11
CA ASP A 220 -12.94 4.82 17.04
C ASP A 220 -12.17 3.49 16.97
N PHE A 221 -11.77 3.05 15.77
CA PHE A 221 -10.92 1.86 15.61
C PHE A 221 -9.56 2.06 16.29
N LEU A 222 -8.91 3.21 16.09
CA LEU A 222 -7.61 3.51 16.67
C LEU A 222 -7.66 3.64 18.18
N GLU A 223 -8.64 4.34 18.74
CA GLU A 223 -8.86 4.43 20.19
C GLU A 223 -9.00 3.04 20.81
N ALA A 224 -9.58 2.08 20.09
CA ALA A 224 -9.75 0.71 20.56
C ALA A 224 -8.45 -0.12 20.51
N VAL A 225 -7.57 0.06 19.52
CA VAL A 225 -6.42 -0.83 19.29
C VAL A 225 -5.05 -0.22 19.65
N VAL A 226 -4.89 1.09 19.55
CA VAL A 226 -3.60 1.78 19.76
C VAL A 226 -3.08 1.64 21.20
N PRO A 227 -3.89 1.76 22.26
CA PRO A 227 -3.38 1.57 23.62
C PRO A 227 -2.76 0.17 23.82
N MET A 228 -3.39 -0.86 23.26
CA MET A 228 -2.85 -2.21 23.29
C MET A 228 -1.61 -2.35 22.41
N ALA A 229 -1.55 -1.70 21.25
CA ALA A 229 -0.35 -1.69 20.41
C ALA A 229 0.85 -1.14 21.20
N GLU A 230 0.65 -0.02 21.91
CA GLU A 230 1.69 0.60 22.73
C GLU A 230 2.15 -0.31 23.88
N ASP A 231 1.21 -0.92 24.62
CA ASP A 231 1.53 -1.86 25.70
C ASP A 231 2.33 -3.08 25.20
N LEU A 232 2.04 -3.54 23.97
CA LEU A 232 2.74 -4.65 23.32
C LEU A 232 4.07 -4.24 22.66
N GLY A 233 4.40 -2.95 22.62
CA GLY A 233 5.56 -2.42 21.89
C GLY A 233 5.42 -2.48 20.37
N LEU A 234 4.19 -2.63 19.86
CA LEU A 234 3.87 -2.60 18.43
C LEU A 234 3.79 -1.16 17.92
N ARG A 235 4.15 -0.99 16.66
CA ARG A 235 3.99 0.24 15.88
C ARG A 235 3.02 -0.02 14.73
N LEU A 236 1.83 0.55 14.83
CA LEU A 236 0.82 0.49 13.78
C LEU A 236 1.08 1.59 12.76
N CYS A 237 1.11 1.25 11.47
CA CYS A 237 1.40 2.20 10.41
C CYS A 237 0.36 2.15 9.28
N CYS A 238 -0.52 3.16 9.24
CA CYS A 238 -1.52 3.24 8.19
C CYS A 238 -0.87 3.61 6.85
N HIS A 239 -1.07 2.76 5.85
CA HIS A 239 -0.75 3.01 4.46
C HIS A 239 -1.73 4.03 3.86
N PRO A 240 -1.27 4.98 3.03
CA PRO A 240 -2.13 5.95 2.38
C PRO A 240 -3.13 5.30 1.42
N ASP A 241 -4.15 6.07 1.06
CA ASP A 241 -5.04 5.68 -0.03
C ASP A 241 -4.24 5.62 -1.37
N ASP A 242 -4.49 4.59 -2.21
CA ASP A 242 -3.86 4.47 -3.55
C ASP A 242 -4.91 4.27 -4.66
N PRO A 243 -5.25 5.28 -5.46
CA PRO A 243 -4.71 6.64 -5.44
C PRO A 243 -5.22 7.52 -4.27
N PRO A 244 -4.51 8.61 -3.91
CA PRO A 244 -4.81 9.46 -2.77
C PRO A 244 -5.91 10.52 -3.06
N PHE A 245 -7.03 10.06 -3.61
CA PHE A 245 -8.22 10.83 -3.92
C PHE A 245 -9.44 9.92 -4.10
N SER A 246 -10.64 10.44 -3.83
CA SER A 246 -11.89 9.68 -3.87
C SER A 246 -12.17 9.01 -5.21
N LEU A 247 -12.73 7.80 -5.15
CA LEU A 247 -13.14 6.97 -6.29
C LEU A 247 -14.51 6.35 -6.00
N LEU A 248 -15.35 6.16 -7.03
CA LEU A 248 -16.66 5.51 -6.94
C LEU A 248 -17.61 6.15 -5.90
N GLY A 249 -17.50 7.46 -5.66
CA GLY A 249 -18.26 8.17 -4.63
C GLY A 249 -17.86 7.81 -3.20
N LEU A 250 -16.79 7.03 -3.00
CA LEU A 250 -16.30 6.65 -1.68
C LEU A 250 -15.30 7.68 -1.12
N PRO A 251 -15.40 8.02 0.18
CA PRO A 251 -14.40 8.87 0.82
C PRO A 251 -13.06 8.14 0.98
N ARG A 252 -11.96 8.88 0.84
CA ARG A 252 -10.59 8.42 1.09
C ARG A 252 -9.92 9.35 2.09
N VAL A 253 -9.52 8.82 3.25
CA VAL A 253 -9.28 9.61 4.49
C VAL A 253 -7.84 9.59 4.96
N MET A 254 -6.92 9.05 4.16
CA MET A 254 -5.47 8.99 4.38
C MET A 254 -4.74 9.37 3.08
N SER A 255 -5.06 10.54 2.52
CA SER A 255 -4.63 10.96 1.19
C SER A 255 -3.68 12.16 1.18
N THR A 256 -3.65 12.94 2.25
CA THR A 256 -2.88 14.20 2.36
C THR A 256 -2.14 14.28 3.69
N GLU A 257 -1.19 15.20 3.82
CA GLU A 257 -0.59 15.52 5.13
C GLU A 257 -1.66 15.90 6.17
N ALA A 258 -2.67 16.69 5.78
CA ALA A 258 -3.73 17.11 6.68
C ALA A 258 -4.54 15.92 7.24
N ASP A 259 -4.74 14.88 6.42
CA ASP A 259 -5.39 13.64 6.86
C ASP A 259 -4.54 12.90 7.90
N TYR A 260 -3.23 12.80 7.66
CA TYR A 260 -2.32 12.20 8.61
C TYR A 260 -2.27 12.96 9.93
N SER A 261 -2.14 14.29 9.88
CA SER A 261 -2.18 15.14 11.08
C SER A 261 -3.48 14.93 11.85
N TYR A 262 -4.63 14.98 11.18
CA TYR A 262 -5.93 14.76 11.83
C TYR A 262 -6.00 13.42 12.58
N ILE A 263 -5.59 12.32 11.92
CA ILE A 263 -5.66 10.98 12.52
C ILE A 263 -4.62 10.78 13.63
N MET A 264 -3.41 11.31 13.46
CA MET A 264 -2.35 11.20 14.47
C MET A 264 -2.64 12.05 15.71
N ASP A 265 -3.25 13.22 15.55
CA ASP A 265 -3.63 14.11 16.65
C ASP A 265 -4.86 13.58 17.40
N ALA A 266 -5.77 12.88 16.72
CA ALA A 266 -6.95 12.29 17.35
C ALA A 266 -6.60 11.17 18.35
N VAL A 267 -5.53 10.41 18.09
CA VAL A 267 -5.04 9.36 18.98
C VAL A 267 -3.52 9.49 19.13
N GLU A 268 -3.11 10.38 20.03
CA GLU A 268 -1.71 10.69 20.29
C GLU A 268 -1.01 9.52 21.01
N SER A 269 -0.25 8.73 20.25
CA SER A 269 0.59 7.65 20.78
C SER A 269 1.80 7.42 19.86
N PRO A 270 2.97 7.03 20.38
CA PRO A 270 4.10 6.59 19.55
C PRO A 270 3.82 5.28 18.79
N ALA A 271 2.79 4.52 19.18
CA ALA A 271 2.35 3.32 18.47
C ALA A 271 1.39 3.62 17.29
N ASN A 272 0.82 4.83 17.23
CA ASN A 272 -0.02 5.28 16.13
C ASN A 272 0.81 6.10 15.13
N GLY A 273 1.10 5.52 13.98
CA GLY A 273 1.90 6.17 12.95
C GLY A 273 1.46 5.81 11.54
N MET A 274 2.37 6.02 10.59
CA MET A 274 2.10 5.89 9.16
C MET A 274 3.14 5.06 8.43
N THR A 275 2.67 4.44 7.34
CA THR A 275 3.53 3.99 6.27
C THR A 275 3.60 5.12 5.26
N LEU A 276 4.76 5.74 5.09
CA LEU A 276 4.92 6.78 4.06
C LEU A 276 5.21 6.07 2.74
N CYS A 277 4.19 5.98 1.89
CA CYS A 277 4.30 5.43 0.54
C CYS A 277 4.40 6.54 -0.49
N SER A 278 5.61 6.70 -1.05
CA SER A 278 5.91 7.76 -2.01
C SER A 278 5.22 7.58 -3.35
N GLY A 279 4.86 6.35 -3.72
CA GLY A 279 4.13 6.10 -4.96
C GLY A 279 2.64 6.41 -4.86
N SER A 280 2.01 6.09 -3.72
CA SER A 280 0.60 6.44 -3.49
C SER A 280 0.46 7.94 -3.33
N LEU A 281 1.11 8.53 -2.31
CA LEU A 281 0.98 9.96 -2.03
C LEU A 281 1.53 10.85 -3.15
N GLY A 282 2.49 10.36 -3.93
CA GLY A 282 3.05 11.06 -5.09
C GLY A 282 2.16 11.06 -6.34
N ALA A 283 1.05 10.32 -6.34
CA ALA A 283 0.10 10.33 -7.46
C ALA A 283 -0.70 11.65 -7.57
N ARG A 284 -0.63 12.52 -6.55
CA ARG A 284 -1.16 13.89 -6.57
C ARG A 284 -0.02 14.92 -6.51
N PRO A 285 -0.10 16.03 -7.26
CA PRO A 285 1.00 16.99 -7.39
C PRO A 285 1.19 17.91 -6.16
N ASP A 286 0.21 18.00 -5.27
CA ASP A 286 0.19 18.89 -4.13
C ASP A 286 0.70 18.28 -2.81
N ASN A 287 1.12 17.01 -2.82
CA ASN A 287 1.85 16.39 -1.71
C ASN A 287 3.37 16.58 -1.89
N ASP A 288 4.04 17.25 -0.96
CA ASP A 288 5.49 17.46 -0.94
C ASP A 288 6.21 16.39 -0.11
N LEU A 289 6.38 15.18 -0.67
CA LEU A 289 6.84 14.01 0.11
C LEU A 289 8.13 14.20 0.92
N PRO A 290 9.20 14.85 0.42
CA PRO A 290 10.36 15.16 1.26
C PRO A 290 10.00 16.03 2.47
N GLY A 291 9.14 17.04 2.29
CA GLY A 291 8.66 17.91 3.37
C GLY A 291 7.74 17.19 4.35
N MET A 292 6.84 16.34 3.86
CA MET A 292 6.04 15.45 4.71
C MET A 292 6.92 14.58 5.61
N MET A 293 8.01 14.01 5.05
CA MET A 293 8.97 13.21 5.84
C MET A 293 9.70 14.06 6.89
N GLU A 294 10.02 15.32 6.60
CA GLU A 294 10.63 16.23 7.58
C GLU A 294 9.69 16.58 8.73
N ARG A 295 8.40 16.81 8.44
CA ARG A 295 7.41 17.26 9.43
C ARG A 295 6.78 16.11 10.21
N LEU A 296 6.49 14.99 9.55
CA LEU A 296 5.82 13.82 10.14
C LEU A 296 6.78 12.68 10.46
N GLY A 297 8.08 12.87 10.23
CA GLY A 297 9.10 11.82 10.32
C GLY A 297 9.07 11.03 11.62
N ASP A 298 8.74 11.65 12.76
CA ASP A 298 8.67 10.99 14.07
C ASP A 298 7.65 9.85 14.14
N LYS A 299 6.58 9.94 13.32
CA LYS A 299 5.45 9.01 13.20
C LYS A 299 5.55 8.04 12.02
N VAL A 300 6.61 8.11 11.20
CA VAL A 300 6.81 7.16 10.10
C VAL A 300 7.42 5.87 10.65
N HIS A 301 6.68 4.76 10.60
CA HIS A 301 7.20 3.46 11.07
C HIS A 301 7.57 2.51 9.93
N PHE A 302 7.18 2.83 8.70
CA PHE A 302 7.48 2.02 7.53
C PHE A 302 7.50 2.88 6.26
N LEU A 303 8.33 2.51 5.29
CA LEU A 303 8.52 3.25 4.04
C LEU A 303 8.26 2.34 2.83
N HIS A 304 7.43 2.83 1.91
CA HIS A 304 7.37 2.28 0.57
C HIS A 304 8.00 3.28 -0.37
N LEU A 305 9.21 2.96 -0.84
CA LEU A 305 9.98 3.82 -1.71
C LEU A 305 9.82 3.33 -3.14
N ARG A 306 8.81 3.84 -3.83
CA ARG A 306 8.59 3.71 -5.27
C ARG A 306 8.19 5.05 -5.86
N ASN A 307 8.08 5.13 -7.18
CA ASN A 307 7.76 6.40 -7.84
C ASN A 307 6.67 6.21 -8.90
N VAL A 308 5.90 7.26 -9.10
CA VAL A 308 4.89 7.34 -10.16
C VAL A 308 5.20 8.53 -11.05
N LYS A 309 4.80 8.43 -12.30
CA LYS A 309 4.82 9.53 -13.25
C LYS A 309 3.39 9.92 -13.55
N ARG A 310 3.03 11.16 -13.24
CA ARG A 310 1.74 11.75 -13.55
C ARG A 310 1.76 12.22 -15.00
N ASP A 311 0.63 12.07 -15.68
CA ASP A 311 0.47 12.65 -17.02
C ASP A 311 0.39 14.18 -16.95
N ASN A 312 -0.01 14.73 -15.80
CA ASN A 312 -0.13 16.16 -15.54
C ASN A 312 0.47 16.53 -14.17
N SER A 313 1.23 17.62 -14.11
CA SER A 313 1.91 18.09 -12.89
C SER A 313 1.13 19.10 -12.04
N GLU A 314 -0.04 19.54 -12.49
CA GLU A 314 -0.83 20.62 -11.88
C GLU A 314 -2.12 20.10 -11.22
N VAL A 315 -2.73 19.06 -11.80
CA VAL A 315 -4.00 18.50 -11.30
C VAL A 315 -3.91 17.00 -11.08
N VAL A 316 -4.76 16.52 -10.17
CA VAL A 316 -5.00 15.09 -9.96
C VAL A 316 -5.54 14.47 -11.25
N GLY A 317 -5.07 13.26 -11.59
CA GLY A 317 -5.50 12.56 -12.80
C GLY A 317 -4.76 11.25 -13.02
N SER A 318 -4.43 10.98 -14.28
CA SER A 318 -3.75 9.76 -14.70
C SER A 318 -2.28 9.72 -14.28
N PHE A 319 -1.80 8.52 -13.94
CA PHE A 319 -0.40 8.25 -13.62
C PHE A 319 -0.04 6.79 -13.89
N PHE A 320 1.27 6.51 -14.00
CA PHE A 320 1.79 5.15 -14.12
C PHE A 320 2.99 4.91 -13.20
N GLU A 321 3.25 3.64 -12.88
CA GLU A 321 4.41 3.25 -12.06
C GLU A 321 5.71 3.51 -12.83
N ALA A 322 6.52 4.44 -12.35
CA ALA A 322 7.76 4.85 -12.97
C ALA A 322 8.92 3.97 -12.50
N GLU A 323 10.10 4.13 -13.12
CA GLU A 323 11.34 3.70 -12.48
C GLU A 323 11.55 4.50 -11.18
N HIS A 324 12.17 3.88 -10.16
CA HIS A 324 12.23 4.43 -8.79
C HIS A 324 12.84 5.83 -8.70
N LEU A 325 13.81 6.14 -9.56
CA LEU A 325 14.46 7.45 -9.65
C LEU A 325 13.96 8.32 -10.81
N GLY A 326 12.98 7.85 -11.60
CA GLY A 326 12.52 8.50 -12.84
C GLY A 326 11.10 9.07 -12.80
N GLY A 327 10.40 8.96 -11.68
CA GLY A 327 9.05 9.53 -11.50
C GLY A 327 9.07 10.99 -11.03
N ASP A 328 7.94 11.46 -10.50
CA ASP A 328 7.75 12.86 -10.12
C ASP A 328 8.10 13.17 -8.66
N THR A 329 8.23 12.14 -7.80
CA THR A 329 8.78 12.33 -6.45
C THR A 329 10.29 12.46 -6.55
N ASP A 330 10.86 13.52 -5.96
CA ASP A 330 12.31 13.61 -5.75
C ASP A 330 12.74 12.58 -4.69
N MET A 331 13.09 11.39 -5.18
CA MET A 331 13.46 10.26 -4.34
C MET A 331 14.77 10.50 -3.58
N VAL A 332 15.68 11.30 -4.15
CA VAL A 332 16.96 11.63 -3.48
C VAL A 332 16.68 12.54 -2.28
N ALA A 333 15.87 13.59 -2.47
CA ALA A 333 15.48 14.48 -1.38
C ALA A 333 14.67 13.75 -0.30
N LEU A 334 13.76 12.85 -0.68
CA LEU A 334 12.99 12.03 0.25
C LEU A 334 13.91 11.12 1.08
N ILE A 335 14.81 10.38 0.44
CA ILE A 335 15.76 9.51 1.17
C ILE A 335 16.68 10.35 2.07
N ALA A 336 17.09 11.53 1.64
CA ALA A 336 17.88 12.43 2.48
C ALA A 336 17.11 12.86 3.74
N ALA A 337 15.81 13.14 3.63
CA ALA A 337 14.95 13.42 4.79
C ALA A 337 14.83 12.19 5.72
N VAL A 338 14.69 10.99 5.16
CA VAL A 338 14.68 9.73 5.94
C VAL A 338 15.99 9.53 6.70
N VAL A 339 17.14 9.68 6.04
CA VAL A 339 18.47 9.51 6.68
C VAL A 339 18.66 10.51 7.83
N ARG A 340 18.21 11.76 7.65
CA ARG A 340 18.22 12.76 8.74
C ARG A 340 17.35 12.34 9.92
N GLU A 341 16.15 11.82 9.65
CA GLU A 341 15.24 11.35 10.70
C GLU A 341 15.80 10.13 11.44
N GLU A 342 16.34 9.13 10.74
CA GLU A 342 16.99 7.97 11.36
C GLU A 342 18.17 8.39 12.25
N ALA A 343 18.99 9.35 11.79
CA ALA A 343 20.09 9.89 12.58
C ALA A 343 19.59 10.63 13.84
N ARG A 344 18.52 11.43 13.72
CA ARG A 344 17.88 12.12 14.85
C ARG A 344 17.37 11.12 15.88
N ARG A 345 16.63 10.08 15.44
CA ARG A 345 16.14 9.01 16.31
C ARG A 345 17.29 8.30 17.03
N LYS A 346 18.37 7.98 16.30
CA LYS A 346 19.56 7.34 16.87
C LYS A 346 20.22 8.20 17.94
N ALA A 347 20.37 9.50 17.69
CA ALA A 347 20.89 10.45 18.67
C ALA A 347 20.00 10.59 19.91
N ALA A 348 18.68 10.45 19.74
CA ALA A 348 17.71 10.42 20.84
C ALA A 348 17.64 9.07 21.58
N GLY A 349 18.43 8.05 21.18
CA GLY A 349 18.43 6.73 21.81
C GLY A 349 17.22 5.87 21.49
N ARG A 350 16.43 6.23 20.46
CA ARG A 350 15.27 5.44 20.02
C ARG A 350 15.71 4.11 19.41
N LYS A 351 15.08 3.00 19.84
CA LYS A 351 15.34 1.66 19.29
C LYS A 351 14.87 1.54 17.84
N ASP A 352 13.84 2.29 17.47
CA ASP A 352 13.27 2.33 16.13
C ASP A 352 13.90 3.39 15.21
N HIS A 353 15.20 3.64 15.41
CA HIS A 353 15.93 4.57 14.56
C HIS A 353 16.13 4.05 13.13
N SER A 354 16.08 2.73 12.90
CA SER A 354 16.14 2.15 11.57
C SER A 354 14.72 1.89 11.08
N ILE A 355 14.26 2.71 10.14
CA ILE A 355 12.93 2.60 9.56
C ILE A 355 13.00 1.50 8.48
N PRO A 356 12.17 0.44 8.56
CA PRO A 356 12.10 -0.54 7.49
C PRO A 356 11.60 0.14 6.21
N MET A 357 12.13 -0.27 5.07
CA MET A 357 11.69 0.19 3.76
C MET A 357 11.56 -0.98 2.80
N ARG A 358 10.63 -0.90 1.86
CA ARG A 358 10.58 -1.79 0.70
C ARG A 358 10.57 -0.99 -0.61
N PRO A 359 11.08 -1.54 -1.73
CA PRO A 359 11.00 -0.88 -3.05
C PRO A 359 9.58 -0.81 -3.60
N ASP A 360 8.62 -1.36 -2.86
CA ASP A 360 7.21 -1.49 -3.21
C ASP A 360 6.93 -2.14 -4.56
N HIS A 361 6.56 -1.37 -5.58
CA HIS A 361 6.29 -1.88 -6.92
C HIS A 361 7.51 -1.78 -7.85
N GLY A 362 7.52 -2.60 -8.90
CA GLY A 362 8.50 -2.52 -9.98
C GLY A 362 7.85 -2.70 -11.35
N GLN A 363 8.57 -2.32 -12.40
CA GLN A 363 8.16 -2.57 -13.78
C GLN A 363 8.49 -4.01 -14.17
N ASP A 364 7.62 -4.68 -14.92
CA ASP A 364 7.94 -5.96 -15.54
C ASP A 364 8.98 -5.71 -16.65
N ILE A 365 10.20 -6.20 -16.44
CA ILE A 365 11.34 -6.08 -17.35
C ILE A 365 12.04 -7.43 -17.48
N LEU A 366 12.77 -7.63 -18.59
CA LEU A 366 13.52 -8.87 -18.83
C LEU A 366 12.59 -10.09 -18.66
N ASP A 367 13.02 -11.12 -17.93
CA ASP A 367 12.26 -12.36 -17.76
C ASP A 367 10.93 -12.17 -16.99
N ASP A 368 10.73 -11.06 -16.29
CA ASP A 368 9.45 -10.79 -15.61
C ASP A 368 8.29 -10.69 -16.60
N LEU A 369 8.54 -10.21 -17.82
CA LEU A 369 7.56 -10.12 -18.91
C LEU A 369 6.95 -11.49 -19.25
N GLY A 370 7.75 -12.56 -19.12
CA GLY A 370 7.30 -13.94 -19.31
C GLY A 370 6.73 -14.58 -18.05
N ARG A 371 7.25 -14.24 -16.85
CA ARG A 371 6.82 -14.82 -15.57
C ARG A 371 5.40 -14.42 -15.17
N ARG A 372 5.00 -13.17 -15.48
CA ARG A 372 3.67 -12.61 -15.15
C ARG A 372 3.28 -12.84 -13.69
N SER A 373 4.13 -12.36 -12.78
CA SER A 373 3.85 -12.32 -11.34
C SER A 373 2.62 -11.46 -10.99
N GLN A 374 2.27 -11.37 -9.72
CA GLN A 374 1.22 -10.45 -9.27
C GLN A 374 1.51 -9.03 -9.78
N PRO A 375 0.51 -8.30 -10.33
CA PRO A 375 0.70 -6.96 -10.85
C PRO A 375 1.41 -6.02 -9.87
N GLY A 376 2.45 -5.33 -10.33
CA GLY A 376 3.28 -4.47 -9.50
C GLY A 376 4.35 -5.20 -8.68
N TYR A 377 4.36 -6.54 -8.63
CA TYR A 377 5.32 -7.34 -7.84
C TYR A 377 6.35 -8.17 -8.64
N PRO A 378 6.85 -7.71 -9.81
CA PRO A 378 7.92 -8.42 -10.52
C PRO A 378 9.17 -8.57 -9.65
N THR A 379 9.93 -9.64 -9.86
CA THR A 379 11.15 -9.88 -9.07
C THR A 379 12.29 -8.98 -9.56
N ILE A 380 12.55 -8.93 -10.86
CA ILE A 380 13.67 -8.18 -11.44
C ILE A 380 13.39 -6.68 -11.38
N GLY A 381 12.17 -6.26 -11.68
CA GLY A 381 11.75 -4.86 -11.58
C GLY A 381 11.94 -4.27 -10.17
N ARG A 382 11.48 -4.98 -9.13
CA ARG A 382 11.66 -4.56 -7.74
C ARG A 382 13.11 -4.67 -7.27
N MET A 383 13.86 -5.65 -7.78
CA MET A 383 15.30 -5.78 -7.49
C MET A 383 16.08 -4.57 -8.02
N LYS A 384 15.80 -4.14 -9.26
CA LYS A 384 16.39 -2.92 -9.84
C LYS A 384 16.12 -1.72 -8.95
N GLY A 385 14.85 -1.51 -8.58
CA GLY A 385 14.46 -0.42 -7.69
C GLY A 385 15.17 -0.46 -6.33
N LEU A 386 15.21 -1.61 -5.68
CA LEU A 386 15.93 -1.77 -4.42
C LEU A 386 17.42 -1.44 -4.54
N ALA A 387 18.06 -1.87 -5.63
CA ALA A 387 19.46 -1.57 -5.89
C ALA A 387 19.72 -0.07 -6.13
N GLU A 388 18.86 0.61 -6.89
CA GLU A 388 18.91 2.06 -7.11
C GLU A 388 18.80 2.83 -5.79
N LEU A 389 17.77 2.50 -5.00
CA LEU A 389 17.52 3.12 -3.70
C LEU A 389 18.69 2.87 -2.74
N ARG A 390 19.20 1.64 -2.67
CA ARG A 390 20.39 1.29 -1.86
C ARG A 390 21.60 2.14 -2.23
N GLY A 391 21.82 2.39 -3.52
CA GLY A 391 22.88 3.27 -4.00
C GLY A 391 22.73 4.70 -3.46
N VAL A 392 21.53 5.27 -3.56
CA VAL A 392 21.22 6.62 -3.04
C VAL A 392 21.42 6.69 -1.53
N MET A 393 20.89 5.71 -0.78
CA MET A 393 21.07 5.61 0.67
C MET A 393 22.55 5.60 1.05
N LYS A 394 23.34 4.74 0.40
CA LYS A 394 24.76 4.57 0.72
C LYS A 394 25.56 5.86 0.48
N ALA A 395 25.25 6.59 -0.59
CA ALA A 395 25.89 7.86 -0.91
C ALA A 395 25.56 8.94 0.14
N LEU A 396 24.28 9.05 0.53
CA LEU A 396 23.83 10.03 1.53
C LEU A 396 24.36 9.73 2.94
N GLU A 397 24.38 8.46 3.34
CA GLU A 397 24.99 8.02 4.61
C GLU A 397 26.49 8.35 4.66
N TYR A 398 27.21 8.15 3.55
CA TYR A 398 28.63 8.51 3.46
C TYR A 398 28.85 10.02 3.58
N GLN A 399 28.03 10.82 2.90
CA GLN A 399 28.09 12.28 2.99
C GLN A 399 27.82 12.76 4.43
N GLN A 400 26.84 12.18 5.12
CA GLN A 400 26.51 12.56 6.50
C GLN A 400 27.60 12.16 7.49
N ALA A 401 28.28 11.02 7.26
CA ALA A 401 29.38 10.58 8.11
C ALA A 401 30.69 11.38 7.92
N THR A 402 30.80 12.14 6.84
CA THR A 402 32.02 12.90 6.47
C THR A 402 31.85 14.41 6.54
N SER A 403 30.64 14.90 6.75
CA SER A 403 30.32 16.31 7.05
C SER A 403 30.37 16.55 8.56
#